data_AF-A0A244EZN2-F1
#
_entry.id   AF-A0A244EZN2-F1
#
_cell.length_a   1.000
_cell.length_b   1.000
_cell.length_c   1.000
_cell.angle_alpha   90.00
_cell.angle_beta   90.00
_cell.angle_gamma   90.00
#
_symmetry.space_group_name_H-M   'P 1'
#
loop_
_entity.id
_entity.type
_entity.pdbx_description
1 polymer ?
#
loop_
_entity_poly.entity_id
_entity_poly.type
_entity_poly.pdbx_seq_one_letter_code
_entity_poly.pdbx_strand_id
1 'polypeptide(L)'
;MKLDKKLAIARRNQALGGAVLGVNNTHFAVLDPKRNIWWFDLPVPRLQVGQYEWLHLLLHTPDTDQLLHLKVTTVFMRDHMEGLEVRNADKRKPTVSLELSADKDSFLKDMRPKGSNLSFAGFLQN
;
A
#
# COMPACT_ATOMS: atom_id res chain seq x y z
N MET A 1 -14.71 16.68 -5.35
CA MET A 1 -15.21 15.44 -4.70
C MET A 1 -14.01 14.76 -4.04
N LYS A 2 -14.08 14.31 -2.78
CA LYS A 2 -12.96 13.59 -2.15
C LYS A 2 -12.89 12.19 -2.74
N LEU A 3 -11.75 11.79 -3.31
CA LEU A 3 -11.59 10.44 -3.85
C LEU A 3 -11.60 9.44 -2.70
N ASP A 4 -12.60 8.57 -2.67
CA ASP A 4 -12.66 7.44 -1.73
C ASP A 4 -12.10 6.17 -2.37
N LYS A 5 -11.97 5.12 -1.56
CA LYS A 5 -11.43 3.82 -2.02
C LYS A 5 -12.22 3.23 -3.21
N LYS A 6 -13.55 3.32 -3.21
CA LYS A 6 -14.37 2.72 -4.28
C LYS A 6 -14.16 3.46 -5.58
N LEU A 7 -14.14 4.79 -5.53
CA LEU A 7 -13.88 5.64 -6.69
C LEU A 7 -12.44 5.49 -7.20
N ALA A 8 -11.46 5.37 -6.31
CA ALA A 8 -10.06 5.11 -6.68
C ALA A 8 -9.91 3.76 -7.41
N ILE A 9 -10.55 2.71 -6.91
CA ILE A 9 -10.60 1.40 -7.57
C ILE A 9 -11.24 1.52 -8.96
N ALA A 10 -12.40 2.18 -9.06
CA ALA A 10 -13.10 2.35 -10.34
C ALA A 10 -12.23 3.11 -11.36
N ARG A 11 -11.64 4.24 -10.94
CA ARG A 11 -10.73 5.05 -11.77
C ARG A 11 -9.55 4.24 -12.27
N ARG A 12 -8.90 3.47 -11.39
CA ARG A 12 -7.73 2.67 -11.80
C ARG A 12 -8.12 1.46 -12.65
N ASN A 13 -9.23 0.79 -12.39
CA ASN A 13 -9.74 -0.30 -13.25
C ASN A 13 -10.05 0.20 -14.67
N GLN A 14 -10.63 1.39 -14.80
CA GLN A 14 -10.85 2.01 -16.11
C GLN A 14 -9.54 2.19 -16.89
N ALA A 15 -8.48 2.67 -16.21
CA ALA A 15 -7.16 2.81 -16.82
C ALA A 15 -6.50 1.46 -17.18
N LEU A 16 -6.77 0.41 -16.39
CA LEU A 16 -6.28 -0.95 -16.63
C LEU A 16 -7.07 -1.71 -17.72
N GLY A 17 -8.17 -1.14 -18.24
CA GLY A 17 -9.01 -1.79 -19.25
C GLY A 17 -9.84 -2.97 -18.72
N GLY A 18 -10.01 -3.11 -17.39
CA GLY A 18 -10.74 -4.23 -16.81
C GLY A 18 -10.87 -4.20 -15.29
N ALA A 19 -11.72 -5.08 -14.74
CA ALA A 19 -12.00 -5.19 -13.31
C ALA A 19 -10.94 -6.01 -12.56
N VAL A 20 -9.71 -5.49 -12.48
CA VAL A 20 -8.56 -6.15 -11.80
C VAL A 20 -8.58 -5.90 -10.29
N LEU A 21 -8.91 -4.67 -9.90
CA LEU A 21 -8.92 -4.21 -8.51
C LEU A 21 -10.31 -4.36 -7.90
N GLY A 22 -10.35 -4.84 -6.66
CA GLY A 22 -11.55 -5.02 -5.86
C GLY A 22 -11.35 -4.59 -4.42
N VAL A 23 -12.45 -4.43 -3.67
CA VAL A 23 -12.42 -3.92 -2.30
C VAL A 23 -11.59 -4.82 -1.36
N ASN A 24 -11.51 -6.12 -1.66
CA ASN A 24 -10.86 -7.13 -0.83
C ASN A 24 -9.35 -7.32 -1.10
N ASN A 25 -8.88 -7.00 -2.31
CA ASN A 25 -7.46 -7.16 -2.70
C ASN A 25 -6.71 -5.82 -2.79
N THR A 26 -7.43 -4.70 -2.65
CA THR A 26 -6.89 -3.35 -2.77
C THR A 26 -6.95 -2.61 -1.45
N HIS A 27 -5.87 -1.92 -1.10
CA HIS A 27 -5.78 -0.97 0.00
C HIS A 27 -5.66 0.44 -0.57
N PHE A 28 -6.13 1.43 0.18
CA PHE A 28 -6.17 2.82 -0.27
C PHE A 28 -5.69 3.74 0.84
N ALA A 29 -4.79 4.65 0.50
CA ALA A 29 -4.31 5.69 1.37
C ALA A 29 -4.36 7.03 0.64
N VAL A 30 -4.67 8.07 1.41
CA VAL A 30 -4.57 9.47 0.96
C VAL A 30 -3.30 10.04 1.58
N LEU A 31 -2.57 10.85 0.81
CA LEU A 31 -1.35 11.51 1.28
C LEU A 31 -1.66 12.33 2.54
N ASP A 32 -0.87 12.14 3.60
CA ASP A 32 -0.80 13.06 4.73
C ASP A 32 0.21 14.15 4.40
N PRO A 33 -0.22 15.39 4.11
CA PRO A 33 0.67 16.47 3.70
C PRO A 33 1.58 16.96 4.82
N LYS A 34 1.26 16.68 6.10
CA LYS A 34 2.11 17.11 7.23
C LYS A 34 3.35 16.23 7.38
N ARG A 35 3.19 14.95 7.08
CA ARG A 35 4.23 13.93 7.21
C ARG A 35 4.82 13.51 5.86
N ASN A 36 4.22 13.97 4.77
CA ASN A 36 4.52 13.63 3.38
C ASN A 36 4.60 12.11 3.12
N ILE A 37 3.61 11.37 3.63
CA ILE A 37 3.53 9.90 3.53
C ILE A 37 2.13 9.42 3.17
N TRP A 38 2.07 8.24 2.56
CA TRP A 38 0.86 7.42 2.52
C TRP A 38 0.98 6.32 3.57
N TRP A 39 0.01 6.28 4.49
CA TRP A 39 -0.01 5.30 5.57
C TRP A 39 -1.00 4.17 5.29
N PHE A 40 -0.53 2.93 5.44
CA PHE A 40 -1.34 1.71 5.37
C PHE A 40 -1.26 0.89 6.66
N ASP A 41 -2.39 0.28 7.01
CA ASP A 41 -2.44 -0.87 7.92
C ASP A 41 -2.98 -2.08 7.13
N LEU A 42 -2.08 -3.02 6.82
CA LEU A 42 -2.36 -4.20 6.01
C LEU A 42 -2.61 -5.40 6.93
N PRO A 43 -3.78 -6.07 6.87
CA PRO A 43 -4.05 -7.22 7.72
C PRO A 43 -3.07 -8.36 7.41
N VAL A 44 -2.33 -8.84 8.42
CA VAL A 44 -1.39 -9.96 8.28
C VAL A 44 -2.02 -11.20 7.64
N PRO A 45 -3.29 -11.57 7.94
CA PRO A 45 -3.92 -12.71 7.26
C PRO A 45 -3.98 -12.60 5.72
N ARG A 46 -3.93 -11.38 5.16
CA ARG A 46 -3.89 -11.17 3.70
C ARG A 46 -2.54 -11.51 3.08
N LEU A 47 -1.50 -11.62 3.89
CA LEU A 47 -0.13 -11.95 3.47
C LEU A 47 0.16 -13.44 3.48
N GLN A 48 -0.72 -14.26 4.07
CA GLN A 48 -0.52 -15.69 4.22
C GLN A 48 -0.44 -16.41 2.86
N VAL A 49 0.35 -17.47 2.81
CA VAL A 49 0.49 -18.33 1.61
C VAL A 49 -0.89 -18.87 1.21
N GLY A 50 -1.17 -18.85 -0.11
CA GLY A 50 -2.42 -19.38 -0.66
C GLY A 50 -3.64 -18.45 -0.56
N GLN A 51 -3.52 -17.27 0.04
CA GLN A 51 -4.64 -16.30 0.12
C GLN A 51 -4.67 -15.37 -1.11
N TYR A 52 -3.62 -14.57 -1.28
CA TYR A 52 -3.47 -13.64 -2.40
C TYR A 52 -2.04 -13.69 -2.90
N GLU A 53 -1.86 -13.72 -4.22
CA GLU A 53 -0.54 -13.59 -4.82
C GLU A 53 -0.05 -12.13 -4.76
N TRP A 54 -0.98 -11.18 -4.90
CA TRP A 54 -0.71 -9.75 -5.00
C TRP A 54 -1.50 -8.94 -3.96
N LEU A 55 -0.86 -7.90 -3.45
CA LEU A 55 -1.49 -6.78 -2.77
C LEU A 55 -1.48 -5.56 -3.69
N HIS A 56 -2.64 -4.91 -3.80
CA HIS A 56 -2.75 -3.65 -4.53
C HIS A 56 -2.80 -2.48 -3.55
N LEU A 57 -1.87 -1.54 -3.66
CA LEU A 57 -1.86 -0.31 -2.88
C LEU A 57 -2.18 0.86 -3.81
N LEU A 58 -3.25 1.59 -3.51
CA LEU A 58 -3.61 2.82 -4.19
C LEU A 58 -3.25 4.01 -3.31
N LEU A 59 -2.45 4.92 -3.86
CA LEU A 59 -1.89 6.08 -3.16
C LEU A 59 -2.40 7.35 -3.85
N HIS A 60 -3.27 8.10 -3.18
CA HIS A 60 -3.85 9.32 -3.74
C HIS A 60 -3.16 10.56 -3.19
N THR A 61 -2.78 11.48 -4.07
CA THR A 61 -2.34 12.83 -3.74
C THR A 61 -3.47 13.79 -4.09
N PRO A 62 -4.20 14.34 -3.10
CA PRO A 62 -5.36 15.21 -3.37
C PRO A 62 -5.01 16.45 -4.19
N ASP A 63 -3.89 17.09 -3.91
CA ASP A 63 -3.52 18.40 -4.49
C ASP A 63 -3.28 18.32 -6.00
N THR A 64 -2.78 17.19 -6.49
CA THR A 64 -2.51 16.95 -7.92
C THR A 64 -3.53 16.02 -8.57
N ASP A 65 -4.49 15.52 -7.78
CA ASP A 65 -5.38 14.40 -8.13
C ASP A 65 -4.66 13.16 -8.71
N GLN A 66 -3.39 12.97 -8.34
CA GLN A 66 -2.60 11.81 -8.77
C GLN A 66 -3.04 10.56 -8.00
N LEU A 67 -3.20 9.45 -8.73
CA LEU A 67 -3.48 8.14 -8.15
C LEU A 67 -2.41 7.16 -8.61
N LEU A 68 -1.49 6.81 -7.71
CA LEU A 68 -0.49 5.79 -7.95
C LEU A 68 -1.03 4.41 -7.60
N HIS A 69 -0.50 3.38 -8.26
CA HIS A 69 -0.86 2.00 -8.03
C HIS A 69 0.40 1.16 -7.88
N LEU A 70 0.55 0.52 -6.72
CA LEU A 70 1.58 -0.48 -6.48
C LEU A 70 0.95 -1.87 -6.52
N LYS A 71 1.56 -2.78 -7.28
CA LYS A 71 1.19 -4.20 -7.31
C LYS A 71 2.31 -5.00 -6.64
N VAL A 72 2.20 -5.20 -5.33
CA VAL A 72 3.23 -5.80 -4.48
C VAL A 72 2.98 -7.31 -4.37
N THR A 73 4.02 -8.14 -4.52
CA THR A 73 3.86 -9.58 -4.25
C THR A 73 3.68 -9.82 -2.76
N THR A 74 2.79 -10.74 -2.37
CA THR A 74 2.71 -11.13 -0.95
C THR A 74 3.97 -11.87 -0.49
N VAL A 75 4.71 -12.49 -1.43
CA VAL A 75 6.04 -13.08 -1.18
C VAL A 75 7.01 -12.02 -0.68
N PHE A 76 7.16 -10.89 -1.39
CA PHE A 76 8.05 -9.81 -0.97
C PHE A 76 7.74 -9.34 0.45
N MET A 77 6.46 -9.18 0.78
CA MET A 77 6.04 -8.77 2.12
C MET A 77 6.41 -9.81 3.19
N ARG A 78 6.25 -11.11 2.90
CA ARG A 78 6.62 -12.19 3.82
C ARG A 78 8.12 -12.29 4.01
N ASP A 79 8.90 -12.20 2.93
CA ASP A 79 10.36 -12.33 2.97
C ASP A 79 11.02 -11.22 3.78
N HIS A 80 10.36 -10.06 3.91
CA HIS A 80 10.85 -8.92 4.67
C HIS A 80 10.06 -8.66 5.97
N MET A 81 9.26 -9.62 6.42
CA MET A 81 8.34 -9.45 7.55
C MET A 81 9.05 -9.05 8.86
N GLU A 82 10.29 -9.50 9.08
CA GLU A 82 11.08 -9.16 10.26
C GLU A 82 11.40 -7.65 10.32
N GLY A 83 11.71 -7.06 9.17
CA GLY A 83 12.02 -5.64 8.98
C GLY A 83 10.79 -4.75 8.83
N LEU A 84 9.59 -5.33 8.80
CA LEU A 84 8.32 -4.61 8.76
C LEU A 84 7.77 -4.41 10.16
N GLU A 85 7.09 -3.28 10.37
CA GLU A 85 6.43 -3.05 11.65
C GLU A 85 5.08 -3.75 11.71
N VAL A 86 4.98 -4.76 12.58
CA VAL A 86 3.72 -5.44 12.88
C VAL A 86 3.12 -4.82 14.13
N ARG A 87 1.93 -4.23 13.98
CA ARG A 87 1.12 -3.71 15.08
C ARG A 87 0.12 -4.76 15.53
N ASN A 88 -0.22 -4.71 16.82
CA ASN A 88 -1.20 -5.60 17.44
C ASN A 88 -0.87 -7.10 17.24
N ALA A 89 0.42 -7.45 17.25
CA ALA A 89 0.91 -8.81 16.95
C ALA A 89 0.19 -9.90 17.79
N ASP A 90 -0.03 -9.63 19.08
CA ASP A 90 -0.66 -10.58 20.00
C ASP A 90 -2.20 -10.49 20.04
N LYS A 91 -2.82 -9.72 19.13
CA LYS A 91 -4.27 -9.53 19.08
C LYS A 91 -4.89 -10.23 17.88
N ARG A 92 -6.22 -10.38 17.89
CA ARG A 92 -7.01 -11.05 16.84
C ARG A 92 -6.85 -10.46 15.43
N LYS A 93 -6.41 -9.20 15.31
CA LYS A 93 -6.28 -8.50 14.02
C LYS A 93 -4.92 -7.78 13.92
N PRO A 94 -3.82 -8.54 13.74
CA PRO A 94 -2.51 -7.94 13.55
C PRO A 94 -2.42 -7.28 12.17
N THR A 95 -1.72 -6.16 12.09
CA THR A 95 -1.52 -5.41 10.85
C THR A 95 -0.04 -5.10 10.63
N VAL A 96 0.42 -5.25 9.39
CA VAL A 96 1.67 -4.62 8.95
C VAL A 96 1.38 -3.14 8.71
N SER A 97 2.08 -2.26 9.41
CA SER A 97 1.99 -0.81 9.22
C SER A 97 3.08 -0.37 8.25
N LEU A 98 2.72 0.42 7.24
CA LEU A 98 3.66 0.99 6.26
C LEU A 98 3.48 2.50 6.19
N GLU A 99 4.58 3.25 6.16
CA GLU A 99 4.59 4.68 5.90
C GLU A 99 5.41 4.96 4.66
N LEU A 100 4.76 5.00 3.49
CA LEU A 100 5.44 5.19 2.22
C LEU A 100 5.68 6.67 1.97
N SER A 101 6.95 7.08 1.87
CA SER A 101 7.34 8.48 1.65
C SER A 101 6.98 8.98 0.26
N ALA A 102 6.51 10.22 0.19
CA ALA A 102 6.33 10.99 -1.03
C ALA A 102 7.51 11.96 -1.30
N ASP A 103 8.55 11.94 -0.47
CA ASP A 103 9.76 12.74 -0.66
C ASP A 103 10.57 12.22 -1.84
N LYS A 104 11.21 13.13 -2.57
CA LYS A 104 11.95 12.79 -3.79
C LYS A 104 13.06 11.76 -3.56
N ASP A 105 13.82 11.88 -2.46
CA ASP A 105 15.01 11.06 -2.20
C ASP A 105 14.67 9.70 -1.55
N SER A 106 13.45 9.56 -1.04
CA SER A 106 12.93 8.35 -0.40
C SER A 106 11.60 7.89 -0.97
N PHE A 107 11.30 8.27 -2.22
CA PHE A 107 10.01 8.02 -2.84
C PHE A 107 9.63 6.53 -2.77
N LEU A 108 8.46 6.26 -2.20
CA LEU A 108 7.90 4.93 -1.96
C LEU A 108 8.77 4.01 -1.09
N LYS A 109 9.69 4.55 -0.29
CA LYS A 109 10.35 3.80 0.77
C LYS A 109 9.47 3.77 2.02
N ASP A 110 9.44 2.64 2.70
CA ASP A 110 8.80 2.54 4.02
C ASP A 110 9.66 3.23 5.08
N MET A 111 9.08 4.21 5.77
CA MET A 111 9.73 5.06 6.76
C MET A 111 9.52 4.58 8.19
N ARG A 112 8.90 3.41 8.41
CA ARG A 112 8.72 2.88 9.77
C ARG A 112 10.07 2.65 10.47
N PRO A 113 10.19 2.97 11.77
CA PRO A 113 11.46 2.90 12.51
C PRO A 113 12.12 1.51 12.57
N LYS A 114 11.35 0.45 12.32
CA LYS A 114 11.83 -0.94 12.38
C LYS A 114 12.78 -1.32 11.23
N GLY A 115 13.08 -0.37 10.33
CA GLY A 115 14.46 -0.22 9.86
C GLY A 115 14.86 -1.01 8.62
N SER A 116 13.93 -1.40 7.76
CA SER A 116 14.26 -2.03 6.49
C SER A 116 14.34 -1.05 5.31
N ASN A 117 13.82 0.17 5.45
CA ASN A 117 13.75 1.19 4.38
C ASN A 117 13.32 0.60 3.03
N LEU A 118 12.40 -0.38 3.08
CA LEU A 118 12.05 -1.18 1.92
C LEU A 118 11.51 -0.28 0.84
N SER A 119 12.11 -0.38 -0.35
CA SER A 119 11.63 0.37 -1.50
C SER A 119 10.50 -0.40 -2.17
N PHE A 120 9.37 0.28 -2.32
CA PHE A 120 8.22 -0.22 -3.07
C PHE A 120 8.16 0.31 -4.50
N ALA A 121 9.13 1.13 -4.92
CA ALA A 121 9.14 1.78 -6.23
C ALA A 121 9.13 0.77 -7.39
N GLY A 122 9.77 -0.39 -7.22
CA GLY A 122 9.77 -1.48 -8.21
C GLY A 122 8.39 -2.12 -8.47
N PHE A 123 7.40 -1.86 -7.61
CA PHE A 123 6.03 -2.36 -7.76
C PHE A 123 5.09 -1.34 -8.41
N LEU A 124 5.58 -0.14 -8.74
CA LEU A 124 4.78 0.90 -9.38
C LEU A 124 4.29 0.44 -10.76
N GLN A 125 2.98 0.57 -10.97
CA GLN A 125 2.33 0.21 -12.22
C GLN A 125 2.15 1.48 -13.07
N ASN A 126 2.57 1.41 -14.33
CA ASN A 126 2.24 2.40 -15.35
C ASN A 126 0.73 2.36 -15.65
#